data_AF-A0ABD4VHF9-F1
#
_entry.id   AF-A0ABD4VHF9-F1
#
_cell.length_a   1.000
_cell.length_b   1.000
_cell.length_c   1.000
_cell.angle_alpha   90.00
_cell.angle_beta   90.00
_cell.angle_gamma   90.00
#
_symmetry.space_group_name_H-M   'P 1'
#
loop_
_entity.id
_entity.type
_entity.pdbx_description
1 polymer ?
#
loop_
_entity_poly.entity_id
_entity_poly.type
_entity_poly.pdbx_seq_one_letter_code
_entity_poly.pdbx_strand_id
1 'polypeptide(L)'
;MKQSITTIKRNVIIFAILSSLCGWIGYVVDKVTGQAHYENIGTEIGSGSLGMLIWLVTPLICTIFLRSFGGDGWKEVGFSINFKNNKKLYLVSFLVYPLVTIIVILLGLMTQGIRVTDVKVEFTAYLGILLTQVGTQFIKNIFEESVWRAYLTNQLIKLKLSDLKLYLLVGFIWWIWHLPYIMKFLSEREIQNTLPVGRFTFFLIGMITVAC
;
A
#
# COMPACT_ATOMS: atom_id res chain seq x y z
N MET A 1 22.75 -1.86 21.79
CA MET A 1 23.30 -3.09 21.21
C MET A 1 23.18 -3.02 19.71
N LYS A 2 24.25 -3.33 18.98
CA LYS A 2 24.23 -3.43 17.51
C LYS A 2 23.50 -4.72 17.15
N GLN A 3 22.44 -4.62 16.36
CA GLN A 3 21.58 -5.77 16.05
C GLN A 3 22.34 -6.78 15.17
N SER A 4 22.24 -8.09 15.47
CA SER A 4 22.92 -9.11 14.66
C SER A 4 22.22 -9.30 13.30
N ILE A 5 22.98 -9.65 12.26
CA ILE A 5 22.44 -9.95 10.93
C ILE A 5 21.41 -11.08 10.99
N THR A 6 21.66 -12.10 11.81
CA THR A 6 20.74 -13.23 12.00
C THR A 6 19.41 -12.78 12.60
N THR A 7 19.44 -11.89 13.59
CA THR A 7 18.23 -11.29 14.18
C THR A 7 17.43 -10.51 13.15
N ILE A 8 18.09 -9.69 12.33
CA ILE A 8 17.43 -8.89 11.29
C ILE A 8 16.75 -9.81 10.27
N LYS A 9 17.47 -10.80 9.74
CA LYS A 9 16.92 -11.75 8.77
C LYS A 9 15.72 -12.50 9.32
N ARG A 10 15.82 -13.03 10.55
CA ARG A 10 14.72 -13.71 11.23
C ARG A 10 13.48 -12.80 11.33
N ASN A 11 13.65 -11.57 11.78
CA ASN A 11 12.53 -10.65 11.99
C ASN A 11 11.89 -10.22 10.65
N VAL A 12 12.69 -9.98 9.62
CA VAL A 12 12.17 -9.70 8.26
C VAL A 12 11.38 -10.89 7.73
N ILE A 13 11.84 -12.13 7.94
CA ILE A 13 11.11 -13.34 7.53
C ILE A 13 9.77 -13.45 8.27
N ILE A 14 9.77 -13.25 9.60
CA ILE A 14 8.54 -13.24 10.41
C ILE A 14 7.56 -12.19 9.89
N PHE A 15 8.04 -10.97 9.67
CA PHE A 15 7.24 -9.87 9.15
C PHE A 15 6.65 -10.21 7.77
N ALA A 16 7.46 -10.73 6.84
CA ALA A 16 7.01 -11.06 5.50
C ALA A 16 5.95 -12.18 5.48
N ILE A 17 6.11 -13.21 6.31
CA ILE A 17 5.12 -14.30 6.44
C ILE A 17 3.82 -13.74 7.00
N LEU A 18 3.89 -12.99 8.11
CA LEU A 18 2.72 -12.47 8.79
C LEU A 18 1.97 -11.45 7.92
N SER A 19 2.67 -10.54 7.24
CA SER A 19 2.04 -9.61 6.31
C SER A 19 1.36 -10.38 5.16
N SER A 20 2.04 -11.35 4.54
CA SER A 20 1.45 -12.13 3.44
C SER A 20 0.17 -12.89 3.85
N LEU A 21 0.10 -13.36 5.09
CA LEU A 21 -1.03 -14.16 5.59
C LEU A 21 -2.19 -13.32 6.16
N CYS A 22 -1.94 -12.11 6.65
CA CYS A 22 -2.94 -11.36 7.42
C CYS A 22 -4.21 -11.04 6.64
N GLY A 23 -4.13 -10.75 5.34
CA GLY A 23 -5.33 -10.49 4.54
C GLY A 23 -6.18 -11.73 4.28
N TRP A 24 -5.56 -12.91 4.19
CA TRP A 24 -6.30 -14.18 4.10
C TRP A 24 -7.01 -14.51 5.41
N ILE A 25 -6.36 -14.25 6.55
CA ILE A 25 -6.99 -14.37 7.87
C ILE A 25 -8.16 -13.39 7.96
N GLY A 26 -7.98 -12.14 7.53
CA GLY A 26 -9.03 -11.14 7.48
C GLY A 26 -10.24 -11.60 6.65
N TYR A 27 -10.00 -12.17 5.47
CA TYR A 27 -11.07 -12.75 4.64
C TYR A 27 -11.84 -13.87 5.34
N VAL A 28 -11.15 -14.77 6.04
CA VAL A 28 -11.82 -15.84 6.80
C VAL A 28 -12.66 -15.25 7.94
N VAL A 29 -12.15 -14.24 8.65
CA VAL A 29 -12.90 -13.53 9.69
C VAL A 29 -14.18 -12.94 9.12
N ASP A 30 -14.11 -12.22 8.01
CA ASP A 30 -15.30 -11.63 7.36
C ASP A 30 -16.31 -12.70 6.93
N LYS A 31 -15.84 -13.86 6.45
CA LYS A 31 -16.72 -14.98 6.08
C LYS A 31 -17.45 -15.55 7.30
N VAL A 32 -16.78 -15.65 8.45
CA VAL A 32 -17.35 -16.20 9.69
C VAL A 32 -18.29 -15.18 10.36
N THR A 33 -17.99 -13.89 10.27
CA THR A 33 -18.81 -12.82 10.88
C THR A 33 -19.93 -12.31 9.97
N GLY A 34 -20.04 -12.82 8.73
CA GLY A 34 -21.04 -12.37 7.76
C GLY A 34 -20.75 -10.99 7.16
N GLN A 35 -19.49 -10.52 7.19
CA GLN A 35 -19.05 -9.22 6.66
C GLN A 35 -18.37 -9.33 5.28
N ALA A 36 -18.37 -10.51 4.66
CA ALA A 36 -17.73 -10.75 3.36
C ALA A 36 -18.57 -10.21 2.17
N HIS A 37 -18.93 -8.93 2.24
CA HIS A 37 -19.65 -8.19 1.22
C HIS A 37 -18.72 -7.13 0.65
N TYR A 38 -18.11 -7.44 -0.49
CA TYR A 38 -17.06 -6.63 -1.09
C TYR A 38 -17.54 -6.04 -2.42
N GLU A 39 -18.27 -4.94 -2.33
CA GLU A 39 -18.68 -4.16 -3.49
C GLU A 39 -18.03 -2.78 -3.42
N ASN A 40 -17.37 -2.37 -4.51
CA ASN A 40 -16.77 -1.04 -4.66
C ASN A 40 -15.78 -0.65 -3.54
N ILE A 41 -15.18 -1.61 -2.84
CA ILE A 41 -14.28 -1.42 -1.70
C ILE A 41 -13.09 -0.49 -2.02
N GLY A 42 -12.60 -0.52 -3.26
CA GLY A 42 -11.51 0.33 -3.72
C GLY A 42 -11.92 1.78 -4.03
N THR A 43 -13.21 2.10 -4.02
CA THR A 43 -13.73 3.42 -4.43
C THR A 43 -14.72 4.05 -3.46
N GLU A 44 -15.50 3.24 -2.75
CA GLU A 44 -16.51 3.66 -1.79
C GLU A 44 -15.87 4.05 -0.45
N ILE A 45 -16.41 5.10 0.16
CA ILE A 45 -15.92 5.62 1.44
C ILE A 45 -16.82 5.06 2.54
N GLY A 46 -16.22 4.40 3.53
CA GLY A 46 -16.93 3.88 4.70
C GLY A 46 -17.40 2.42 4.60
N SER A 47 -17.17 1.74 3.48
CA SER A 47 -17.50 0.31 3.27
C SER A 47 -16.45 -0.66 3.86
N GLY A 48 -15.94 -0.35 5.06
CA GLY A 48 -14.93 -1.16 5.74
C GLY A 48 -15.46 -2.47 6.35
N SER A 49 -14.63 -3.52 6.40
CA SER A 49 -14.90 -4.77 7.13
C SER A 49 -13.84 -5.01 8.21
N LEU A 50 -14.15 -5.87 9.18
CA LEU A 50 -13.19 -6.28 10.20
C LEU A 50 -11.95 -6.95 9.59
N GLY A 51 -12.15 -7.77 8.55
CA GLY A 51 -11.08 -8.44 7.83
C GLY A 51 -10.12 -7.49 7.14
N MET A 52 -10.62 -6.39 6.57
CA MET A 52 -9.78 -5.35 5.99
C MET A 52 -9.00 -4.56 7.05
N LEU A 53 -9.61 -4.31 8.22
CA LEU A 53 -8.90 -3.72 9.35
C LEU A 53 -7.76 -4.63 9.82
N ILE A 54 -8.01 -5.94 9.92
CA ILE A 54 -6.97 -6.93 10.22
C ILE A 54 -5.86 -6.87 9.17
N TRP A 55 -6.20 -6.88 7.88
CA TRP A 55 -5.22 -6.80 6.79
C TRP A 55 -4.33 -5.55 6.89
N LEU A 56 -4.91 -4.39 7.17
CA LEU A 56 -4.21 -3.10 7.22
C LEU A 56 -3.34 -2.94 8.48
N VAL A 57 -3.87 -3.29 9.66
CA VAL A 57 -3.23 -2.97 10.95
C VAL A 57 -2.22 -4.04 11.39
N THR A 58 -2.41 -5.29 10.97
CA THR A 58 -1.59 -6.43 11.44
C THR A 58 -0.09 -6.28 11.14
N PRO A 59 0.36 -5.80 9.96
CA PRO A 59 1.78 -5.53 9.74
C PRO A 59 2.37 -4.54 10.74
N LEU A 60 1.61 -3.49 11.12
CA LEU A 60 2.07 -2.48 12.08
C LEU A 60 2.19 -3.07 13.48
N ILE A 61 1.21 -3.86 13.90
CA ILE A 61 1.27 -4.60 15.16
C ILE A 61 2.52 -5.49 15.19
N CYS A 62 2.77 -6.25 14.11
CA CYS A 62 3.97 -7.08 14.00
C CYS A 62 5.26 -6.27 14.14
N THR A 63 5.35 -5.12 13.46
CA THR A 63 6.48 -4.19 13.61
C THR A 63 6.67 -3.75 15.06
N ILE A 64 5.61 -3.39 15.78
CA ILE A 64 5.67 -2.99 17.20
C ILE A 64 6.21 -4.14 18.06
N PHE A 65 5.75 -5.37 17.83
CA PHE A 65 6.23 -6.56 18.54
C PHE A 65 7.70 -6.87 18.25
N LEU A 66 8.12 -6.84 16.99
CA LEU A 66 9.51 -7.12 16.59
C LEU A 66 10.47 -6.03 17.08
N ARG A 67 10.03 -4.76 17.13
CA ARG A 67 10.79 -3.66 17.74
C ARG A 67 10.92 -3.78 19.24
N SER A 68 9.84 -4.12 19.93
CA SER A 68 9.81 -4.16 21.40
C SER A 68 10.43 -5.44 21.98
N PHE A 69 10.19 -6.57 21.33
CA PHE A 69 10.55 -7.90 21.85
C PHE A 69 11.44 -8.71 20.90
N GLY A 70 11.36 -8.45 19.59
CA GLY A 70 12.20 -9.12 18.57
C GLY A 70 13.64 -8.61 18.50
N GLY A 71 13.99 -7.57 19.25
CA GLY A 71 15.34 -7.01 19.32
C GLY A 71 15.69 -6.02 18.20
N ASP A 72 14.72 -5.51 17.43
CA ASP A 72 14.97 -4.42 16.47
C ASP A 72 15.18 -3.07 17.16
N GLY A 73 14.52 -2.85 18.29
CA GLY A 73 14.57 -1.61 19.05
C GLY A 73 13.89 -0.42 18.35
N TRP A 74 13.93 0.74 19.03
CA TRP A 74 13.18 1.95 18.66
C TRP A 74 14.07 3.14 18.28
N LYS A 75 15.40 3.00 18.25
CA LYS A 75 16.30 4.14 17.98
C LYS A 75 16.29 4.63 16.53
N GLU A 76 15.82 3.82 15.59
CA GLU A 76 15.90 4.07 14.14
C GLU A 76 14.53 3.84 13.47
N VAL A 77 13.49 4.51 13.96
CA VAL A 77 12.12 4.32 13.45
C VAL A 77 11.83 5.19 12.23
N GLY A 78 12.70 6.16 11.91
CA GLY A 78 12.62 6.91 10.65
C GLY A 78 11.53 7.98 10.60
N PHE A 79 10.83 8.27 11.71
CA PHE A 79 9.83 9.35 11.79
C PHE A 79 10.43 10.76 11.97
N SER A 80 11.75 10.92 11.82
CA SER A 80 12.39 12.23 11.94
C SER A 80 12.09 13.09 10.73
N ILE A 81 11.30 14.14 10.93
CA ILE A 81 11.02 15.13 9.89
C ILE A 81 12.24 16.06 9.73
N ASN A 82 12.75 16.19 8.51
CA ASN A 82 13.92 17.03 8.22
C ASN A 82 13.62 18.09 7.12
N PHE A 83 12.59 18.90 7.36
CA PHE A 83 12.16 19.93 6.41
C PHE A 83 13.25 20.95 6.09
N LYS A 84 14.03 21.39 7.09
CA LYS A 84 15.00 22.48 6.92
C LYS A 84 16.06 22.15 5.87
N ASN A 85 16.57 20.92 5.86
CA ASN A 85 17.67 20.52 4.98
C ASN A 85 17.19 19.96 3.63
N ASN A 86 15.91 19.61 3.50
CA ASN A 86 15.41 18.85 2.34
C ASN A 86 14.23 19.52 1.62
N LYS A 87 14.01 20.84 1.78
CA LYS A 87 12.86 21.56 1.20
C LYS A 87 12.62 21.25 -0.29
N LYS A 88 13.68 21.20 -1.09
CA LYS A 88 13.59 20.88 -2.53
C LYS A 88 13.07 19.45 -2.78
N LEU A 89 13.54 18.48 -2.01
CA LEU A 89 13.11 17.08 -2.15
C LEU A 89 11.65 16.90 -1.72
N TYR A 90 11.21 17.61 -0.67
CA TYR A 90 9.79 17.63 -0.29
C TYR A 90 8.92 18.23 -1.41
N LEU A 91 9.35 19.35 -2.00
CA LEU A 91 8.63 19.96 -3.11
C LEU A 91 8.54 19.03 -4.33
N VAL A 92 9.66 18.38 -4.71
CA VAL A 92 9.67 17.39 -5.80
C VAL A 92 8.73 16.23 -5.49
N SER A 93 8.77 15.68 -4.27
CA SER A 93 7.90 14.57 -3.85
C SER A 93 6.42 14.95 -3.87
N PHE A 94 6.09 16.21 -3.58
CA PHE A 94 4.72 16.71 -3.67
C PHE A 94 4.27 16.91 -5.12
N LEU A 95 5.12 17.45 -5.99
CA LEU A 95 4.77 17.81 -7.37
C LEU A 95 4.81 16.63 -8.36
N VAL A 96 5.57 15.57 -8.06
CA VAL A 96 5.72 14.45 -9.00
C VAL A 96 4.40 13.74 -9.27
N TYR A 97 3.55 13.54 -8.25
CA TYR A 97 2.28 12.82 -8.42
C TYR A 97 1.25 13.62 -9.24
N PRO A 98 0.98 14.91 -8.98
CA PRO A 98 0.13 15.72 -9.87
C PRO A 98 0.66 15.79 -11.29
N LEU A 99 1.98 15.95 -11.46
CA LEU A 99 2.58 16.05 -12.79
C LEU A 99 2.40 14.76 -13.59
N VAL A 100 2.72 13.60 -13.01
CA VAL A 100 2.53 12.30 -13.67
C VAL A 100 1.04 12.06 -13.95
N THR A 101 0.15 12.42 -13.02
CA THR A 101 -1.30 12.29 -13.22
C THR A 101 -1.78 13.10 -14.43
N ILE A 102 -1.35 14.36 -14.54
CA ILE A 102 -1.69 15.22 -15.69
C ILE A 102 -1.16 14.58 -16.98
N ILE A 103 0.07 14.10 -17.00
CA ILE A 103 0.67 13.46 -18.18
C ILE A 103 -0.15 12.22 -18.59
N VAL A 104 -0.49 11.35 -17.64
CA VAL A 104 -1.30 10.15 -17.91
C VAL A 104 -2.70 10.51 -18.43
N ILE A 105 -3.35 11.52 -17.85
CA ILE A 105 -4.67 11.98 -18.32
C ILE A 105 -4.56 12.52 -19.75
N LEU A 106 -3.57 13.37 -20.04
CA LEU A 106 -3.36 13.93 -21.37
C LEU A 106 -3.13 12.84 -22.41
N LEU A 107 -2.25 11.88 -22.11
CA LEU A 107 -2.00 10.73 -22.98
C LEU A 107 -3.27 9.88 -23.16
N GLY A 108 -4.05 9.65 -22.11
CA GLY A 108 -5.31 8.93 -22.16
C GLY A 108 -6.36 9.63 -23.03
N LEU A 109 -6.44 10.95 -22.98
CA LEU A 109 -7.32 11.74 -23.85
C LEU A 109 -6.84 11.70 -25.31
N MET A 110 -5.54 11.86 -25.56
CA MET A 110 -4.95 11.79 -26.90
C MET A 110 -5.16 10.42 -27.56
N THR A 111 -5.06 9.35 -26.79
CA THR A 111 -5.25 7.97 -27.25
C THR A 111 -6.71 7.51 -27.24
N GLN A 112 -7.65 8.37 -26.80
CA GLN A 112 -9.07 8.04 -26.59
C GLN A 112 -9.30 6.89 -25.58
N GLY A 113 -8.29 6.59 -24.75
CA GLY A 113 -8.38 5.65 -23.63
C GLY A 113 -9.13 6.22 -22.42
N ILE A 114 -9.20 7.54 -22.30
CA ILE A 114 -10.04 8.24 -21.32
C ILE A 114 -11.14 8.99 -22.08
N ARG A 115 -12.39 8.79 -21.67
CA ARG A 115 -13.55 9.54 -22.17
C ARG A 115 -14.07 10.44 -21.07
N VAL A 116 -14.13 11.74 -21.33
CA VAL A 116 -14.77 12.69 -20.42
C VAL A 116 -16.26 12.63 -20.71
N THR A 117 -17.04 12.19 -19.73
CA THR A 117 -18.50 12.24 -19.80
C THR A 117 -19.00 13.62 -19.39
N ASP A 118 -20.02 14.14 -20.07
CA ASP A 118 -20.68 15.43 -19.76
C ASP A 118 -21.54 15.40 -18.48
N VAL A 119 -21.09 14.65 -17.45
CA VAL A 119 -21.74 14.64 -16.14
C VAL A 119 -21.41 15.95 -15.45
N LYS A 120 -22.42 16.81 -15.30
CA LYS A 120 -22.32 18.06 -14.52
C LYS A 120 -22.28 17.72 -13.03
N VAL A 121 -21.10 17.38 -12.53
CA VAL A 121 -20.85 17.31 -11.08
C VAL A 121 -20.61 18.72 -10.59
N GLU A 122 -21.36 19.15 -9.57
CA GLU A 122 -21.13 20.45 -8.93
C GLU A 122 -19.71 20.50 -8.34
N PHE A 123 -19.01 21.62 -8.51
CA PHE A 123 -17.64 21.77 -8.02
C PHE A 123 -17.51 21.46 -6.52
N THR A 124 -18.52 21.84 -5.73
CA THR A 124 -18.59 21.58 -4.28
C THR A 124 -18.65 20.08 -3.98
N ALA A 125 -19.43 19.31 -4.73
CA ALA A 125 -19.51 17.86 -4.60
C ALA A 125 -18.18 17.19 -4.97
N TYR A 126 -17.54 17.64 -6.05
CA TYR A 126 -16.21 17.14 -6.45
C TYR A 126 -15.15 17.42 -5.39
N LEU A 127 -15.13 18.65 -4.86
CA LEU A 127 -14.21 19.04 -3.80
C LEU A 127 -14.45 18.22 -2.51
N GLY A 128 -15.71 17.98 -2.15
CA GLY A 128 -16.08 17.14 -1.01
C GLY A 128 -15.56 15.70 -1.14
N ILE A 129 -15.76 15.08 -2.32
CA ILE A 129 -15.24 13.72 -2.60
C ILE A 129 -13.72 13.72 -2.52
N LEU A 130 -13.05 14.68 -3.17
CA LEU A 130 -11.60 14.79 -3.17
C LEU A 130 -11.03 14.89 -1.75
N LEU A 131 -11.55 15.81 -0.94
CA LEU A 131 -11.07 16.03 0.43
C LEU A 131 -11.28 14.78 1.31
N THR A 132 -12.42 14.10 1.15
CA THR A 132 -12.71 12.87 1.91
C THR A 132 -11.78 11.73 1.50
N GLN A 133 -11.51 11.58 0.20
CA GLN A 133 -10.56 10.59 -0.31
C GLN A 133 -9.13 10.89 0.15
N VAL A 134 -8.68 12.15 0.07
CA VAL A 134 -7.36 12.56 0.56
C VAL A 134 -7.22 12.26 2.05
N GLY A 135 -8.23 12.59 2.87
CA GLY A 135 -8.21 12.30 4.31
C GLY A 135 -8.14 10.80 4.60
N THR A 136 -8.95 10.00 3.91
CA THR A 136 -8.98 8.54 4.08
C THR A 136 -7.65 7.90 3.68
N GLN A 137 -7.11 8.26 2.52
CA GLN A 137 -5.83 7.76 2.04
C GLN A 137 -4.67 8.22 2.91
N PHE A 138 -4.71 9.45 3.44
CA PHE A 138 -3.70 9.93 4.37
C PHE A 138 -3.63 9.06 5.63
N ILE A 139 -4.77 8.76 6.26
CA ILE A 139 -4.84 7.91 7.45
C ILE A 139 -4.35 6.50 7.12
N LYS A 140 -4.88 5.88 6.06
CA LYS A 140 -4.47 4.55 5.60
C LYS A 140 -2.96 4.47 5.37
N ASN A 141 -2.39 5.47 4.70
CA ASN A 141 -0.97 5.50 4.38
C ASN A 141 -0.07 5.65 5.61
N ILE A 142 -0.55 6.17 6.75
CA ILE A 142 0.23 6.12 8.00
C ILE A 142 0.53 4.67 8.36
N PHE A 143 -0.44 3.75 8.25
CA PHE A 143 -0.23 2.33 8.54
C PHE A 143 0.75 1.70 7.56
N GLU A 144 0.55 1.92 6.26
CA GLU A 144 1.39 1.35 5.21
C GLU A 144 2.83 1.89 5.25
N GLU A 145 3.01 3.21 5.26
CA GLU A 145 4.35 3.81 5.22
C GLU A 145 5.17 3.50 6.48
N SER A 146 4.48 3.38 7.63
CA SER A 146 5.12 3.00 8.90
C SER A 146 5.73 1.59 8.86
N VAL A 147 5.20 0.69 8.03
CA VAL A 147 5.67 -0.69 7.94
C VAL A 147 6.59 -0.92 6.75
N TRP A 148 6.30 -0.33 5.60
CA TRP A 148 7.10 -0.55 4.39
C TRP A 148 8.37 0.27 4.42
N ARG A 149 8.27 1.59 4.63
CA ARG A 149 9.41 2.51 4.59
C ARG A 149 10.11 2.54 5.94
N ALA A 150 9.36 2.75 7.03
CA ALA A 150 9.94 2.92 8.36
C ALA A 150 10.38 1.61 9.03
N TYR A 151 9.91 0.44 8.58
CA TYR A 151 10.36 -0.85 9.12
C TYR A 151 11.08 -1.73 8.09
N LEU A 152 10.38 -2.30 7.10
CA LEU A 152 10.95 -3.31 6.20
C LEU A 152 12.18 -2.78 5.45
N THR A 153 12.06 -1.64 4.78
CA THR A 153 13.18 -1.03 4.04
C THR A 153 14.35 -0.69 4.97
N ASN A 154 14.08 -0.09 6.14
CA ASN A 154 15.11 0.21 7.13
C ASN A 154 15.87 -1.03 7.63
N GLN A 155 15.17 -2.15 7.84
CA GLN A 155 15.80 -3.40 8.24
C GLN A 155 16.62 -4.03 7.11
N LEU A 156 16.13 -3.98 5.87
CA LEU A 156 16.84 -4.52 4.71
C LEU A 156 18.08 -3.71 4.33
N ILE A 157 18.07 -2.38 4.49
CA ILE A 157 19.26 -1.52 4.27
C ILE A 157 20.42 -1.95 5.17
N LYS A 158 20.15 -2.38 6.41
CA LYS A 158 21.18 -2.87 7.35
C LYS A 158 21.87 -4.14 6.87
N LEU A 159 21.25 -4.89 5.96
CA LEU A 159 21.84 -6.08 5.35
C LEU A 159 22.81 -5.74 4.21
N LYS A 160 22.98 -4.46 3.84
CA LYS A 160 23.88 -3.98 2.78
C LYS A 160 23.64 -4.68 1.43
N LEU A 161 22.37 -4.89 1.09
CA LEU A 161 21.96 -5.38 -0.23
C LEU A 161 22.25 -4.32 -1.30
N SER A 162 22.38 -4.73 -2.57
CA SER A 162 22.38 -3.77 -3.67
C SER A 162 21.00 -3.12 -3.82
N ASP A 163 20.97 -1.87 -4.29
CA ASP A 163 19.72 -1.10 -4.43
C ASP A 163 18.65 -1.85 -5.22
N LEU A 164 19.03 -2.46 -6.35
CA LEU A 164 18.10 -3.27 -7.15
C LEU A 164 17.50 -4.43 -6.34
N LYS A 165 18.31 -5.16 -5.56
CA LYS A 165 17.81 -6.27 -4.73
C LYS A 165 16.90 -5.76 -3.62
N LEU A 166 17.23 -4.61 -3.03
CA LEU A 166 16.41 -3.98 -2.01
C LEU A 166 15.03 -3.60 -2.58
N TYR A 167 14.99 -2.91 -3.72
CA TYR A 167 13.74 -2.47 -4.35
C TYR A 167 12.88 -3.65 -4.79
N LEU A 168 13.46 -4.65 -5.47
CA LEU A 168 12.73 -5.84 -5.88
C LEU A 168 12.18 -6.62 -4.68
N LEU A 169 12.93 -6.75 -3.60
CA LEU A 169 12.48 -7.49 -2.41
C LEU A 169 11.35 -6.75 -1.68
N VAL A 170 11.47 -5.43 -1.49
CA VAL A 170 10.42 -4.62 -0.86
C VAL A 170 9.15 -4.63 -1.71
N GLY A 171 9.29 -4.38 -3.02
CA GLY A 171 8.16 -4.40 -3.96
C GLY A 171 7.47 -5.75 -4.01
N PHE A 172 8.23 -6.85 -4.04
CA PHE A 172 7.70 -8.20 -4.01
C PHE A 172 6.87 -8.47 -2.76
N ILE A 173 7.41 -8.19 -1.56
CA ILE A 173 6.70 -8.44 -0.30
C ILE A 173 5.44 -7.55 -0.21
N TRP A 174 5.55 -6.28 -0.63
CA TRP A 174 4.42 -5.35 -0.67
C TRP A 174 3.30 -5.81 -1.60
N TRP A 175 3.64 -6.31 -2.80
CA TRP A 175 2.63 -6.79 -3.74
C TRP A 175 2.00 -8.11 -3.30
N ILE A 176 2.78 -9.03 -2.71
CA ILE A 176 2.24 -10.26 -2.12
C ILE A 176 1.25 -9.95 -0.99
N TRP A 177 1.49 -8.90 -0.19
CA TRP A 177 0.52 -8.43 0.81
C TRP A 177 -0.82 -8.00 0.20
N HIS A 178 -0.84 -7.52 -1.05
CA HIS A 178 -2.06 -7.16 -1.79
C HIS A 178 -2.78 -8.36 -2.43
N LEU A 179 -2.19 -9.54 -2.45
CA LEU A 179 -2.80 -10.72 -3.08
C LEU A 179 -4.22 -11.03 -2.56
N PRO A 180 -4.51 -11.11 -1.25
CA PRO A 180 -5.89 -11.33 -0.77
C PRO A 180 -6.82 -10.18 -1.15
N TYR A 181 -6.33 -8.94 -1.18
CA TYR A 181 -7.11 -7.78 -1.59
C TYR A 181 -7.59 -7.92 -3.04
N ILE A 182 -6.68 -8.28 -3.96
CA ILE A 182 -7.00 -8.50 -5.38
C ILE A 182 -7.86 -9.74 -5.59
N MET A 183 -7.60 -10.82 -4.86
CA MET A 183 -8.28 -12.10 -5.06
C MET A 183 -9.66 -12.16 -4.41
N LYS A 184 -9.89 -11.40 -3.32
CA LYS A 184 -11.11 -11.52 -2.49
C LYS A 184 -11.78 -10.18 -2.17
N PHE A 185 -11.04 -9.14 -1.79
CA PHE A 185 -11.65 -7.88 -1.31
C PHE A 185 -12.07 -6.92 -2.42
N LEU A 186 -11.47 -6.99 -3.60
CA LEU A 186 -11.99 -6.25 -4.75
C LEU A 186 -13.17 -6.99 -5.36
N SER A 187 -14.20 -6.29 -5.80
CA SER A 187 -15.24 -6.88 -6.65
C SER A 187 -14.68 -7.22 -8.04
N GLU A 188 -15.34 -8.13 -8.75
CA GLU A 188 -14.93 -8.46 -10.12
C GLU A 188 -15.08 -7.25 -11.06
N ARG A 189 -16.10 -6.42 -10.81
CA ARG A 189 -16.33 -5.18 -11.54
C ARG A 189 -15.16 -4.21 -11.41
N GLU A 190 -14.60 -4.03 -10.21
CA GLU A 190 -13.46 -3.13 -10.00
C GLU A 190 -12.21 -3.60 -10.75
N ILE A 191 -11.96 -4.91 -10.78
CA ILE A 191 -10.85 -5.49 -11.55
C ILE A 191 -11.06 -5.22 -13.05
N GLN A 192 -12.22 -5.60 -13.59
CA GLN A 192 -12.53 -5.48 -15.02
C GLN A 192 -12.56 -4.03 -15.50
N ASN A 193 -13.02 -3.09 -14.66
CA ASN A 193 -12.99 -1.66 -14.95
C ASN A 193 -11.56 -1.10 -15.02
N THR A 194 -10.63 -1.68 -14.26
CA THR A 194 -9.22 -1.26 -14.26
C THR A 194 -8.47 -1.88 -15.43
N LEU A 195 -8.62 -3.19 -15.62
CA LEU A 195 -8.05 -3.94 -16.72
C LEU A 195 -8.95 -5.15 -16.99
N PRO A 196 -9.45 -5.35 -18.23
CA PRO A 196 -10.46 -6.36 -18.52
C PRO A 196 -9.86 -7.79 -18.59
N VAL A 197 -9.36 -8.27 -17.44
CA VAL A 197 -8.68 -9.55 -17.27
C VAL A 197 -9.12 -10.21 -15.95
N GLY A 198 -8.91 -11.52 -15.84
CA GLY A 198 -9.16 -12.23 -14.58
C GLY A 198 -8.23 -11.78 -13.44
N ARG A 199 -8.66 -11.97 -12.18
CA ARG A 199 -7.93 -11.55 -10.96
C ARG A 199 -6.48 -12.02 -10.91
N PHE A 200 -6.23 -13.27 -11.29
CA PHE A 200 -4.87 -13.82 -11.28
C PHE A 200 -3.98 -13.16 -12.33
N THR A 201 -4.49 -12.97 -13.55
CA THR A 201 -3.78 -12.23 -14.60
C THR A 201 -3.53 -10.78 -14.19
N PHE A 202 -4.51 -10.13 -13.58
CA PHE A 202 -4.36 -8.78 -13.01
C PHE A 202 -3.20 -8.72 -12.01
N PHE A 203 -3.14 -9.69 -11.09
CA PHE A 203 -2.05 -9.81 -10.12
C PHE A 203 -0.68 -9.99 -10.77
N LEU A 204 -0.56 -10.84 -11.81
CA LEU A 204 0.69 -11.08 -12.52
C LEU A 204 1.17 -9.85 -13.31
N ILE A 205 0.25 -9.11 -13.93
CA ILE A 205 0.60 -7.87 -14.63
C ILE A 205 1.09 -6.83 -13.61
N GLY A 206 0.39 -6.67 -12.49
CA GLY A 206 0.81 -5.75 -11.43
C GLY A 206 2.16 -6.13 -10.80
N MET A 207 2.50 -7.42 -10.70
CA MET A 207 3.84 -7.86 -10.28
C MET A 207 4.95 -7.28 -11.16
N ILE A 208 4.74 -7.25 -12.49
CA ILE A 208 5.70 -6.67 -13.43
C ILE A 208 5.78 -5.17 -13.21
N THR A 209 4.63 -4.49 -13.07
CA THR A 209 4.57 -3.05 -12.85
C THR A 209 5.29 -2.61 -11.56
N VAL A 210 5.18 -3.38 -10.47
CA VAL A 210 5.84 -3.08 -9.19
C VAL A 210 7.36 -3.31 -9.24
N ALA A 211 7.83 -4.14 -10.17
CA ALA A 211 9.26 -4.43 -10.34
C ALA A 211 10.00 -3.39 -11.22
N CYS A 212 9.26 -2.50 -11.89
CA CYS A 212 9.74 -1.48 -12.82
C CYS A 212 9.71 -0.09 -12.17
#